data_AF-A0A7C2F246-F1
#
_entry.id   AF-A0A7C2F246-F1
#
_cell.length_a   1.000
_cell.length_b   1.000
_cell.length_c   1.000
_cell.angle_alpha   90.00
_cell.angle_beta   90.00
_cell.angle_gamma   90.00
#
_symmetry.space_group_name_H-M   'P 1'
#
loop_
_entity.id
_entity.type
_entity.pdbx_description
1 polymer ?
#
loop_
_entity_poly.entity_id
_entity_poly.type
_entity_poly.pdbx_seq_one_letter_code
_entity_poly.pdbx_strand_id
1 'polypeptide(L)'
;MLLTRGSKHSDLSSQTGQRGFSMIEVAVVLLILAIIAAAALPQVVNYMRRYRLGVASRNVATALQRARFIATSNNARAGVFIPESGRVEIEQYDLEG
;
A
#
# COMPACT_ATOMS: atom_id res chain seq x y z
N MET A 1 14.02 18.47 -85.65
CA MET A 1 14.09 17.09 -85.11
C MET A 1 14.83 17.17 -83.78
N LEU A 2 14.18 17.66 -82.72
CA LEU A 2 13.63 16.85 -81.61
C LEU A 2 14.56 15.69 -81.23
N LEU A 3 15.17 15.76 -80.04
CA LEU A 3 15.03 14.74 -79.00
C LEU A 3 15.54 15.27 -77.64
N THR A 4 14.56 15.42 -76.75
CA THR A 4 14.61 15.64 -75.31
C THR A 4 15.42 14.56 -74.60
N ARG A 5 16.11 14.92 -73.51
CA ARG A 5 16.33 13.97 -72.41
C ARG A 5 16.36 14.68 -71.06
N GLY A 6 15.19 14.74 -70.43
CA GLY A 6 15.06 15.12 -69.02
C GLY A 6 15.59 14.00 -68.12
N SER A 7 16.59 14.31 -67.30
CA SER A 7 17.09 13.47 -66.23
C SER A 7 16.13 13.54 -65.04
N LYS A 8 15.35 12.48 -64.84
CA LYS A 8 14.56 12.25 -63.64
C LYS A 8 15.52 12.05 -62.46
N HIS A 9 15.67 13.08 -61.63
CA HIS A 9 16.24 12.94 -60.29
C HIS A 9 15.19 12.19 -59.47
N SER A 10 15.42 10.89 -59.23
CA SER A 10 14.56 10.09 -58.37
C SER A 10 14.85 10.46 -56.92
N ASP A 11 14.10 11.42 -56.39
CA ASP A 11 14.03 11.68 -54.96
C ASP A 11 13.54 10.39 -54.27
N LEU A 12 14.48 9.67 -53.68
CA LEU A 12 14.23 8.55 -52.78
C LEU A 12 13.60 9.12 -51.51
N SER A 13 12.31 9.45 -51.58
CA SER A 13 11.52 9.75 -50.39
C SER A 13 11.48 8.50 -49.52
N SER A 14 12.29 8.54 -48.47
CA SER A 14 12.29 7.57 -47.37
C SER A 14 10.93 7.64 -46.68
N GLN A 15 10.00 6.81 -47.15
CA GLN A 15 8.76 6.49 -46.43
C GLN A 15 9.13 5.84 -45.10
N THR A 16 9.37 6.68 -44.10
CA THR A 16 9.41 6.27 -42.70
C THR A 16 7.97 6.04 -42.29
N GLY A 17 7.53 4.79 -42.36
CA GLY A 17 6.20 4.38 -41.94
C GLY A 17 6.01 4.66 -40.46
N GLN A 18 5.34 5.77 -40.12
CA GLN A 18 4.87 6.02 -38.77
C GLN A 18 3.81 4.95 -38.44
N ARG A 19 4.20 3.98 -37.62
CA ARG A 19 3.27 3.00 -37.07
C ARG A 19 2.55 3.67 -35.90
N GLY A 20 1.30 4.02 -36.12
CA GLY A 20 0.41 4.58 -35.11
C GLY A 20 -0.07 3.53 -34.11
N PHE A 21 -0.46 4.03 -32.94
CA PHE A 21 -1.03 3.29 -31.82
C PHE A 21 -2.41 2.72 -32.16
N SER A 22 -2.69 1.47 -31.76
CA SER A 22 -3.95 0.80 -32.08
C SER A 22 -4.96 0.82 -30.93
N MET A 23 -6.26 0.85 -31.23
CA MET A 23 -7.31 0.71 -30.19
C MET A 23 -7.19 -0.59 -29.39
N ILE A 24 -6.75 -1.68 -30.04
CA ILE A 24 -6.52 -2.95 -29.34
C ILE A 24 -5.36 -2.84 -28.35
N GLU A 25 -4.35 -2.03 -28.65
CA GLU A 25 -3.19 -1.82 -27.79
C GLU A 25 -3.61 -1.11 -26.50
N VAL A 26 -4.45 -0.07 -26.60
CA VAL A 26 -5.08 0.56 -25.43
C VAL A 26 -5.89 -0.44 -24.61
N ALA A 27 -6.74 -1.23 -25.27
CA ALA A 27 -7.61 -2.17 -24.59
C ALA A 27 -6.82 -3.22 -23.79
N VAL A 28 -5.74 -3.74 -24.37
CA VAL A 28 -4.84 -4.69 -23.70
C VAL A 28 -4.08 -4.02 -22.54
N VAL A 29 -3.60 -2.79 -22.71
CA VAL A 29 -2.94 -2.04 -21.63
C VAL A 29 -3.91 -1.80 -20.46
N LEU A 30 -5.14 -1.37 -20.75
CA LEU A 30 -6.18 -1.19 -19.72
C LEU A 30 -6.54 -2.50 -19.03
N LEU A 31 -6.59 -3.61 -19.76
CA LEU A 31 -6.82 -4.94 -19.19
C LEU A 31 -5.72 -5.32 -18.19
N ILE A 32 -4.45 -5.12 -18.57
CA ILE A 32 -3.31 -5.39 -17.68
C ILE A 32 -3.37 -4.50 -16.44
N LEU A 33 -3.64 -3.21 -16.61
CA LEU A 33 -3.79 -2.26 -15.49
C LEU A 33 -4.94 -2.65 -14.56
N ALA A 34 -6.08 -3.11 -15.10
CA ALA A 34 -7.22 -3.56 -14.31
C ALA A 34 -6.87 -4.79 -13.46
N ILE A 35 -6.14 -5.76 -14.02
CA ILE A 35 -5.69 -6.96 -13.28
C ILE A 35 -4.75 -6.57 -12.13
N ILE A 36 -3.78 -5.68 -12.40
CA ILE A 36 -2.84 -5.21 -11.38
C ILE A 36 -3.58 -4.44 -10.28
N ALA A 37 -4.49 -3.53 -10.67
CA ALA A 37 -5.28 -2.76 -9.72
C ALA A 37 -6.17 -3.65 -8.84
N ALA A 38 -6.80 -4.67 -9.43
CA ALA A 38 -7.62 -5.63 -8.70
C ALA A 38 -6.82 -6.41 -7.64
N ALA A 39 -5.56 -6.77 -7.95
CA ALA A 39 -4.68 -7.45 -7.00
C ALA A 39 -4.12 -6.51 -5.90
N ALA A 40 -3.96 -5.21 -6.19
CA ALA A 40 -3.37 -4.25 -5.25
C ALA A 40 -4.31 -3.88 -4.09
N LEU A 41 -5.63 -3.78 -4.34
CA LEU A 41 -6.62 -3.39 -3.34
C LEU A 41 -6.65 -4.28 -2.07
N PRO A 42 -6.75 -5.63 -2.16
CA PRO A 42 -6.77 -6.47 -0.96
C PRO A 42 -5.48 -6.37 -0.15
N GLN A 43 -4.34 -6.08 -0.80
CA GLN A 43 -3.05 -5.93 -0.12
C GLN A 43 -3.04 -4.73 0.82
N VAL A 44 -3.65 -3.61 0.43
CA VAL A 44 -3.78 -2.41 1.28
C VAL A 44 -4.61 -2.69 2.52
N VAL A 45 -5.76 -3.36 2.36
CA VAL A 45 -6.64 -3.74 3.48
C VAL A 45 -5.93 -4.67 4.47
N ASN A 46 -5.20 -5.65 3.94
CA ASN A 46 -4.42 -6.59 4.76
C ASN A 46 -3.28 -5.91 5.51
N TYR A 47 -2.59 -4.96 4.87
CA TYR A 47 -1.55 -4.17 5.51
C TYR A 47 -2.10 -3.35 6.68
N MET A 48 -3.25 -2.68 6.48
CA MET A 48 -3.92 -1.93 7.55
C MET A 48 -4.33 -2.82 8.73
N ARG A 49 -4.84 -4.03 8.46
CA ARG A 49 -5.17 -4.99 9.52
C ARG A 49 -3.94 -5.39 10.33
N ARG A 50 -2.84 -5.71 9.66
CA ARG A 50 -1.56 -6.08 10.32
C ARG A 50 -0.99 -4.92 11.13
N TYR A 51 -1.05 -3.71 10.59
CA TYR A 51 -0.61 -2.50 11.28
C TYR A 51 -1.38 -2.27 12.58
N ARG A 52 -2.73 -2.35 12.53
CA ARG A 52 -3.58 -2.24 13.72
C ARG A 52 -3.24 -3.29 14.77
N LEU A 53 -3.00 -4.54 14.36
CA LEU A 53 -2.60 -5.61 15.27
C LEU A 53 -1.23 -5.33 15.92
N GLY A 54 -0.26 -4.84 15.16
CA GLY A 54 1.06 -4.45 15.67
C GLY A 54 1.01 -3.30 16.67
N VAL A 55 0.15 -2.30 16.42
CA VAL A 55 -0.09 -1.21 17.38
C VAL A 55 -0.74 -1.74 18.66
N ALA A 56 -1.75 -2.61 18.54
CA ALA A 56 -2.42 -3.21 19.69
C ALA A 56 -1.44 -4.02 20.57
N SER A 57 -0.59 -4.86 19.96
CA SER A 57 0.41 -5.64 20.70
C SER A 57 1.42 -4.75 21.43
N ARG A 58 1.88 -3.67 20.79
CA ARG A 58 2.77 -2.67 21.41
C ARG A 58 2.12 -1.97 22.60
N ASN A 59 0.84 -1.61 22.47
CA ASN A 59 0.08 -0.96 23.54
C ASN A 59 -0.07 -1.88 24.75
N VAL A 60 -0.43 -3.15 24.53
CA VAL A 60 -0.53 -4.16 25.59
C VAL A 60 0.82 -4.37 26.29
N ALA A 61 1.91 -4.53 25.53
CA ALA A 61 3.25 -4.68 26.12
C ALA A 61 3.63 -3.48 26.99
N THR A 62 3.31 -2.26 26.52
CA THR A 62 3.59 -1.02 27.27
C THR A 62 2.75 -0.94 28.55
N ALA A 63 1.48 -1.32 28.49
CA ALA A 63 0.60 -1.33 29.66
C ALA A 63 1.05 -2.36 30.71
N LEU A 64 1.45 -3.55 30.29
CA LEU A 64 2.02 -4.58 31.18
C LEU A 64 3.31 -4.12 31.84
N GLN A 65 4.20 -3.47 31.09
CA GLN A 65 5.43 -2.88 31.66
C GLN A 65 5.12 -1.83 32.72
N ARG A 66 4.12 -0.96 32.47
CA ARG A 66 3.67 0.04 33.44
C ARG A 66 3.04 -0.60 34.68
N ALA A 67 2.14 -1.56 34.50
CA ALA A 67 1.51 -2.27 35.62
C ALA A 67 2.57 -2.96 36.50
N ARG A 68 3.55 -3.63 35.89
CA ARG A 68 4.68 -4.22 36.63
C ARG A 68 5.49 -3.18 37.40
N PHE A 69 5.78 -2.04 36.79
CA PHE A 69 6.51 -0.95 37.44
C PHE A 69 5.76 -0.44 38.68
N ILE A 70 4.45 -0.18 38.55
CA ILE A 70 3.59 0.27 39.65
C ILE A 70 3.55 -0.79 40.76
N ALA A 71 3.36 -2.06 40.40
CA ALA A 71 3.27 -3.15 41.36
C ALA A 71 4.56 -3.33 42.18
N THR A 72 5.72 -3.17 41.52
CA THR A 72 7.03 -3.32 42.18
C THR A 72 7.40 -2.08 42.98
N SER A 73 7.07 -0.87 42.49
CA SER A 73 7.39 0.40 43.16
C SER A 73 6.52 0.65 44.39
N ASN A 74 5.23 0.30 44.33
CA ASN A 74 4.26 0.64 45.37
C ASN A 74 3.89 -0.55 46.26
N ASN A 75 4.55 -1.71 46.09
CA ASN A 75 4.17 -2.98 46.74
C ASN A 75 2.67 -3.28 46.63
N ALA A 76 2.05 -2.91 45.50
CA ALA A 76 0.62 -2.96 45.26
C ALA A 76 0.29 -3.96 44.13
N ARG A 77 -0.95 -4.42 44.03
CA ARG A 77 -1.40 -5.25 42.88
C ARG A 77 -1.88 -4.34 41.75
N ALA A 78 -1.36 -4.53 40.53
CA ALA A 78 -1.80 -3.79 39.35
C ALA A 78 -2.16 -4.77 38.22
N GLY A 79 -3.30 -4.54 37.58
CA GLY A 79 -3.81 -5.33 36.44
C GLY A 79 -3.85 -4.51 35.15
N VAL A 80 -4.06 -5.18 34.03
CA VAL A 80 -4.31 -4.53 32.73
C VAL A 80 -5.67 -5.03 32.23
N PHE A 81 -6.60 -4.11 32.01
CA PHE A 81 -7.89 -4.41 31.38
C PHE A 81 -7.84 -4.02 29.90
N ILE A 82 -8.28 -4.92 29.03
CA ILE A 82 -8.36 -4.69 27.59
C ILE A 82 -9.85 -4.62 27.22
N PRO A 83 -10.47 -3.44 27.21
CA PRO A 83 -11.86 -3.29 26.76
C PRO A 83 -11.99 -3.50 25.24
N GLU A 84 -13.19 -3.85 24.79
CA GLU A 84 -13.53 -4.06 23.37
C GLU A 84 -13.28 -2.83 22.49
N SER A 85 -13.11 -1.65 23.09
CA SER A 85 -12.80 -0.38 22.42
C SER A 85 -11.35 -0.27 21.92
N GLY A 86 -10.48 -1.25 22.22
CA GLY A 86 -9.09 -1.28 21.74
C GLY A 86 -8.16 -0.24 22.39
N ARG A 87 -8.65 0.52 23.38
CA ARG A 87 -7.83 1.39 24.22
C ARG A 87 -7.41 0.61 25.45
N VAL A 88 -6.11 0.40 25.63
CA VAL A 88 -5.59 -0.28 26.81
C VAL A 88 -5.60 0.71 27.97
N GLU A 89 -6.43 0.46 28.97
CA GLU A 89 -6.56 1.30 30.17
C GLU A 89 -5.95 0.55 31.36
N ILE A 90 -5.17 1.26 32.17
CA ILE A 90 -4.50 0.67 33.34
C ILE A 90 -5.44 0.86 34.52
N GLU A 91 -6.11 -0.22 34.92
CA GLU A 91 -6.94 -0.25 36.12
C GLU A 91 -6.03 -0.56 37.32
N GLN A 92 -5.78 0.46 38.14
CA GLN A 92 -5.03 0.32 39.37
C GLN A 92 -6.01 -0.18 40.45
N TYR A 93 -5.80 -1.42 40.93
CA TYR A 93 -6.57 -1.95 42.06
C TYR A 93 -5.94 -1.42 43.34
N ASP A 94 -6.62 -0.46 43.97
CA ASP A 94 -6.30 -0.04 45.33
C ASP A 94 -6.55 -1.21 46.30
N LEU A 95 -5.66 -1.42 47.25
CA LEU A 95 -5.70 -2.54 48.20
C LEU A 95 -6.34 -2.15 49.54
N GLU A 96 -7.16 -1.10 49.56
CA GLU A 96 -8.00 -0.77 50.71
C GLU A 96 -9.47 -0.84 50.29
N GLY A 97 -10.28 -1.50 51.12
CA GLY A 97 -11.60 -2.03 50.80
C GLY A 97 -12.69 -1.02 50.48
#